data_AF-A0A0U5IT05-F1
#
_entry.id   AF-A0A0U5IT05-F1
#
_cell.length_a   1.000
_cell.length_b   1.000
_cell.length_c   1.000
_cell.angle_alpha   90.00
_cell.angle_beta   90.00
_cell.angle_gamma   90.00
#
_symmetry.space_group_name_H-M   'P 1'
#
loop_
_entity.id
_entity.type
_entity.pdbx_description
1 polymer ?
#
loop_
_entity_poly.entity_id
_entity_poly.type
_entity_poly.pdbx_seq_one_letter_code
_entity_poly.pdbx_strand_id
1 'polypeptide(L)'
;MKMVPLGTLADVQLGKMLSPKSKTGTSPFPYLRNQDVQWGRINVTGLPTMDFSDKERAKFELRPGDLLVCEGGEPGRCAVW
;
A
#
# COMPACT_ATOMS: atom_id res chain seq x y z
N MET A 1 -5.08 -27.32 13.70
CA MET A 1 -4.52 -26.11 13.06
C MET A 1 -4.33 -25.06 14.16
N LYS A 2 -3.13 -24.49 14.34
CA LYS A 2 -2.87 -23.49 15.40
C LYS A 2 -3.07 -22.09 14.80
N MET A 3 -3.97 -21.30 15.36
CA MET A 3 -4.15 -19.90 14.97
C MET A 3 -3.18 -19.03 15.76
N VAL A 4 -2.49 -18.12 15.09
CA VAL A 4 -1.62 -17.10 15.70
C VAL A 4 -1.94 -15.72 15.10
N PRO A 5 -1.75 -14.62 15.84
CA PRO A 5 -1.94 -13.29 15.30
C PRO A 5 -0.97 -13.01 14.13
N LEU A 6 -1.44 -12.33 13.08
CA LEU A 6 -0.62 -12.05 11.88
C LEU A 6 0.68 -11.29 12.21
N GLY A 7 0.62 -10.34 13.13
CA GLY A 7 1.78 -9.58 13.60
C GLY A 7 2.88 -10.40 14.27
N THR A 8 2.67 -11.70 14.50
CA THR A 8 3.72 -12.63 14.97
C THR A 8 4.53 -13.25 13.82
N LEU A 9 4.05 -13.14 12.59
CA LEU A 9 4.63 -13.73 11.38
C LEU A 9 5.09 -12.69 10.37
N ALA A 10 4.53 -11.48 10.42
CA ALA A 10 4.81 -10.40 9.48
C ALA A 10 4.79 -9.04 10.18
N ASP A 11 5.56 -8.10 9.64
CA ASP A 11 5.40 -6.69 9.98
C ASP A 11 4.12 -6.15 9.36
N VAL A 12 3.26 -5.54 10.18
CA VAL A 12 1.98 -4.99 9.74
C VAL A 12 2.02 -3.47 9.86
N GLN A 13 1.78 -2.78 8.76
CA GLN A 13 1.70 -1.32 8.75
C GLN A 13 0.59 -0.81 7.83
N LEU A 14 0.11 0.40 8.12
CA LEU A 14 -0.78 1.13 7.22
C LEU A 14 0.02 1.82 6.10
N GLY A 15 -0.63 2.01 4.96
CA GLY A 15 -0.10 2.80 3.85
C GLY A 15 -0.07 4.31 4.14
N LYS A 16 0.51 5.07 3.21
CA LYS A 16 0.52 6.54 3.28
C LYS A 16 -0.87 7.11 3.03
N MET A 17 -1.35 7.96 3.94
CA MET A 17 -2.60 8.69 3.76
C MET A 17 -2.41 9.90 2.85
N LEU A 18 -3.39 10.14 1.99
CA LEU A 18 -3.45 11.33 1.15
C LEU A 18 -3.72 12.58 1.99
N SER A 19 -2.88 13.59 1.86
CA SER A 19 -3.05 14.90 2.49
C SER A 19 -2.78 16.03 1.49
N PRO A 20 -3.20 17.29 1.77
CA PRO A 20 -2.82 18.43 0.93
C PRO A 20 -1.30 18.60 0.81
N LYS A 21 -0.54 18.28 1.88
CA LYS A 21 0.92 18.37 1.92
C LYS A 21 1.62 17.30 1.07
N SER A 22 0.93 16.22 0.72
CA SER A 22 1.47 15.16 -0.13
C SER A 22 1.07 15.32 -1.61
N LYS A 23 0.60 16.52 -2.00
CA LYS A 23 0.22 16.89 -3.38
C LYS A 23 0.85 18.23 -3.81
N THR A 24 2.05 18.54 -3.33
CA THR A 24 2.82 19.71 -3.77
C THR A 24 3.46 19.50 -5.14
N GLY A 25 3.59 18.26 -5.60
CA GLY A 25 4.21 17.86 -6.88
C GLY A 25 5.73 17.89 -6.86
N THR A 26 6.35 18.01 -5.69
CA THR A 26 7.80 18.21 -5.53
C THR A 26 8.59 16.90 -5.60
N SER A 27 8.00 15.78 -5.24
CA SER A 27 8.65 14.47 -5.21
C SER A 27 7.66 13.35 -5.57
N PRO A 28 7.07 13.38 -6.78
CA PRO A 28 5.96 12.52 -7.14
C PRO A 28 6.42 11.08 -7.42
N PHE A 29 5.77 10.11 -6.78
CA PHE A 29 5.92 8.68 -7.06
C PHE A 29 4.56 8.02 -7.28
N PRO A 30 4.50 6.90 -8.04
CA PRO A 30 3.29 6.11 -8.17
C PRO A 30 2.73 5.69 -6.81
N TYR A 31 1.42 5.80 -6.65
CA TYR A 31 0.73 5.49 -5.41
C TYR A 31 -0.45 4.53 -5.68
N LEU A 32 -0.45 3.41 -4.96
CA LEU A 32 -1.53 2.44 -4.98
C LEU A 32 -2.66 2.86 -4.03
N ARG A 33 -3.90 2.79 -4.53
CA ARG A 33 -5.12 2.97 -3.75
C ARG A 33 -5.80 1.63 -3.53
N ASN A 34 -6.77 1.60 -2.63
CA ASN A 34 -7.59 0.40 -2.40
C ASN A 34 -8.24 -0.14 -3.69
N GLN A 35 -8.64 0.73 -4.62
CA GLN A 35 -9.21 0.32 -5.91
C GLN A 35 -8.19 -0.32 -6.88
N ASP A 36 -6.90 -0.17 -6.63
CA ASP A 36 -5.85 -0.75 -7.46
C ASP A 36 -5.49 -2.19 -6.96
N VAL A 37 -5.99 -2.59 -5.79
CA VAL A 37 -5.87 -3.95 -5.22
C VAL A 37 -7.15 -4.74 -5.45
N GLN A 38 -7.03 -5.87 -6.14
CA GLN A 38 -8.11 -6.80 -6.46
C GLN A 38 -7.81 -8.17 -5.85
N TRP A 39 -8.79 -9.08 -5.84
CA TRP A 39 -8.57 -10.44 -5.36
C TRP A 39 -7.46 -11.15 -6.14
N GLY A 40 -6.31 -11.34 -5.51
CA GLY A 40 -5.14 -12.02 -6.09
C GLY A 40 -4.43 -11.26 -7.21
N ARG A 41 -4.76 -9.97 -7.44
CA ARG A 41 -4.13 -9.17 -8.50
C ARG A 41 -4.00 -7.70 -8.11
N ILE A 42 -2.88 -7.09 -8.48
CA ILE A 42 -2.63 -5.66 -8.32
C ILE A 42 -2.59 -5.00 -9.71
N ASN A 43 -3.33 -3.90 -9.87
CA ASN A 43 -3.31 -3.11 -11.09
C ASN A 43 -2.31 -1.96 -10.96
N VAL A 44 -1.21 -2.02 -11.69
CA VAL A 44 -0.19 -0.96 -11.73
C VAL A 44 -0.34 -0.02 -12.93
N THR A 45 -1.34 -0.25 -13.79
CA THR A 45 -1.56 0.57 -14.98
C THR A 45 -2.27 1.86 -14.61
N GLY A 46 -1.67 3.00 -14.97
CA GLY A 46 -2.29 4.31 -14.80
C GLY A 46 -2.42 4.76 -13.33
N LEU A 47 -1.48 4.36 -12.48
CA LEU A 47 -1.46 4.80 -11.09
C LEU A 47 -1.36 6.32 -10.99
N PRO A 48 -2.10 6.95 -10.06
CA PRO A 48 -1.88 8.35 -9.74
C PRO A 48 -0.53 8.51 -9.04
N THR A 49 -0.05 9.75 -8.97
CA THR A 49 1.15 10.10 -8.21
C THR A 49 0.82 10.81 -6.91
N MET A 50 1.68 10.63 -5.91
CA MET A 50 1.68 11.37 -4.64
C MET A 50 3.11 11.75 -4.28
N ASP A 51 3.33 12.82 -3.54
CA ASP A 51 4.66 13.16 -3.06
C ASP A 51 5.14 12.24 -1.94
N PHE A 52 6.40 11.82 -2.02
CA PHE A 52 7.09 11.09 -0.95
C PHE A 52 8.44 11.74 -0.68
N SER A 53 8.74 12.01 0.60
CA SER A 53 10.11 12.24 1.05
C SER A 53 10.93 10.94 0.98
N ASP A 54 12.26 11.03 0.98
CA ASP A 54 13.13 9.84 0.94
C ASP A 54 12.84 8.86 2.09
N LYS A 55 12.54 9.39 3.29
CA LYS A 55 12.14 8.58 4.46
C LYS A 55 10.81 7.85 4.24
N GLU A 56 9.86 8.51 3.59
CA GLU A 56 8.56 7.89 3.28
C GLU A 56 8.68 6.86 2.17
N ARG A 57 9.55 7.08 1.16
CA ARG A 57 9.83 6.05 0.16
C ARG A 57 10.39 4.81 0.81
N ALA A 58 11.40 4.95 1.66
CA ALA A 58 12.00 3.82 2.37
C ALA A 58 11.01 3.09 3.30
N LYS A 59 10.02 3.81 3.85
CA LYS A 59 8.99 3.23 4.72
C LYS A 59 7.88 2.51 3.95
N PHE A 60 7.44 3.08 2.83
CA PHE A 60 6.25 2.65 2.09
C PHE A 60 6.55 1.96 0.77
N GLU A 61 7.83 1.73 0.44
CA GLU A 61 8.20 0.90 -0.70
C GLU A 61 7.62 -0.51 -0.55
N LEU A 62 7.05 -1.03 -1.63
CA LEU A 62 6.57 -2.40 -1.69
C LEU A 62 7.65 -3.30 -2.25
N ARG A 63 7.82 -4.45 -1.61
CA ARG A 63 8.82 -5.47 -1.96
C ARG A 63 8.11 -6.76 -2.38
N PRO A 64 8.68 -7.51 -3.33
CA PRO A 64 8.10 -8.79 -3.75
C PRO A 64 7.78 -9.67 -2.54
N GLY A 65 6.54 -10.12 -2.43
CA GLY A 65 6.03 -10.90 -1.29
C GLY A 65 5.22 -10.10 -0.26
N ASP A 66 5.15 -8.78 -0.35
CA ASP A 66 4.30 -7.98 0.53
C ASP A 66 2.81 -8.29 0.30
N LEU A 67 2.05 -8.51 1.38
CA LEU A 67 0.61 -8.72 1.33
C LEU A 67 -0.11 -7.38 1.52
N LEU A 68 -0.80 -6.92 0.47
CA LEU A 68 -1.66 -5.75 0.56
C LEU A 68 -3.09 -6.19 0.90
N VAL A 69 -3.71 -5.52 1.88
CA VAL A 69 -5.09 -5.78 2.31
C VAL A 69 -5.85 -4.47 2.43
N CYS A 70 -7.02 -4.40 1.81
CA CYS A 70 -7.92 -3.24 1.89
C CYS A 70 -8.67 -3.23 3.23
N GLU A 71 -8.48 -2.18 4.03
CA GLU A 71 -9.22 -1.96 5.29
C GLU A 71 -10.61 -1.35 5.06
N GLY A 72 -10.73 -0.39 4.13
CA GLY A 72 -11.95 0.38 3.87
C GLY A 72 -12.27 0.51 2.38
N GLY A 73 -13.51 0.87 2.05
CA GLY A 73 -14.03 0.95 0.68
C GLY A 73 -14.34 -0.43 0.10
N GLU A 74 -13.34 -1.31 0.01
CA GLU A 74 -13.46 -2.69 -0.46
C GLU A 74 -12.84 -3.68 0.56
N PRO A 75 -13.41 -3.79 1.77
CA PRO A 75 -12.78 -4.52 2.87
C PRO A 75 -12.44 -5.96 2.52
N GLY A 76 -11.23 -6.38 2.88
CA GLY A 76 -10.75 -7.75 2.74
C GLY A 76 -10.11 -8.07 1.38
N ARG A 77 -10.31 -7.25 0.33
CA ARG A 77 -9.58 -7.45 -0.94
C ARG A 77 -8.09 -7.45 -0.67
N CYS A 78 -7.40 -8.47 -1.19
CA CYS A 78 -5.98 -8.63 -0.97
C CYS A 78 -5.27 -9.29 -2.14
N ALA A 79 -3.99 -8.95 -2.27
CA ALA A 79 -3.07 -9.53 -3.24
C ALA A 79 -1.64 -9.41 -2.73
N VAL A 80 -0.80 -10.33 -3.19
CA VAL A 80 0.65 -10.28 -2.96
C VAL A 80 1.27 -9.41 -4.06
N TRP A 81 2.21 -8.54 -3.66
CA TRP A 81 3.02 -7.71 -4.54
C TRP A 81 4.14 -8.51 -5.21
#